data_AF-X1E356-F1
#
_entry.id   AF-X1E356-F1
#
_cell.length_a   1.000
_cell.length_b   1.000
_cell.length_c   1.000
_cell.angle_alpha   90.00
_cell.angle_beta   90.00
_cell.angle_gamma   90.00
#
_symmetry.space_group_name_H-M   'P 1'
#
loop_
_entity.id
_entity.type
_entity.pdbx_description
1 polymer ?
#
loop_
_entity_poly.entity_id
_entity_poly.type
_entity_poly.pdbx_seq_one_letter_code
_entity_poly.pdbx_strand_id
1 'polypeptide(L)' 'MIRLTVDCIIRIDNKVVLIKRENPPFGWAIPGGFVDECETVEDAVRREMKEET' A
#
# COMPACT_ATOMS: atom_id res chain seq x y z
N MET A 1 -3.22 -14.89 13.68
CA MET A 1 -1.88 -14.31 13.44
C MET A 1 -2.09 -12.85 13.12
N ILE A 2 -1.52 -11.94 13.92
CA ILE A 2 -1.59 -10.49 13.65
C ILE A 2 -0.43 -10.17 12.71
N ARG A 3 -0.67 -9.38 11.66
CA ARG A 3 0.37 -8.87 10.74
C ARG A 3 0.32 -7.35 10.71
N LEU A 4 1.47 -6.72 10.57
CA LEU A 4 1.61 -5.28 10.38
C LEU A 4 1.47 -4.96 8.89
N THR A 5 0.72 -3.91 8.58
CA THR A 5 0.51 -3.42 7.21
C THR A 5 0.74 -1.92 7.17
N VAL A 6 1.00 -1.41 5.97
CA VAL A 6 1.15 0.03 5.69
C VAL A 6 0.29 0.40 4.49
N ASP A 7 -0.24 1.62 4.51
CA ASP A 7 -0.96 2.23 3.41
C ASP A 7 -0.36 3.62 3.13
N CYS A 8 -0.29 4.01 1.85
CA CYS A 8 0.24 5.33 1.45
C CYS A 8 -0.82 6.20 0.78
N ILE A 9 -1.08 7.38 1.35
CA ILE A 9 -1.89 8.40 0.67
C ILE A 9 -0.97 9.25 -0.22
N ILE A 10 -0.90 8.89 -1.51
CA ILE A 10 -0.20 9.70 -2.51
C ILE A 10 -1.17 10.76 -3.04
N ARG A 11 -0.81 12.05 -2.86
CA ARG A 11 -1.59 13.19 -3.36
C ARG A 11 -0.92 13.77 -4.61
N ILE A 12 -1.73 13.98 -5.66
CA ILE A 12 -1.32 14.66 -6.89
C ILE A 12 -2.40 15.70 -7.19
N ASP A 13 -2.03 16.98 -7.13
CA ASP A 13 -2.96 18.11 -7.14
C ASP A 13 -4.10 17.91 -6.12
N ASN A 14 -5.36 17.98 -6.58
CA ASN A 14 -6.57 17.75 -5.77
C ASN A 14 -7.07 16.29 -5.85
N LYS A 15 -6.20 15.34 -6.18
CA LYS A 15 -6.55 13.91 -6.32
C LYS A 15 -5.68 13.03 -5.42
N VAL A 16 -6.17 11.81 -5.18
CA VAL A 16 -5.45 10.74 -4.49
C VAL A 16 -5.30 9.53 -5.41
N VAL A 17 -4.18 8.82 -5.29
CA VAL A 17 -3.94 7.57 -6.01
C VAL A 17 -4.71 6.44 -5.33
N LEU A 18 -5.37 5.61 -6.14
CA LEU A 18 -6.04 4.38 -5.71
C LEU A 18 -5.63 3.26 -6.66
N ILE A 19 -5.51 2.04 -6.13
CA ILE A 19 -5.26 0.82 -6.90
C ILE A 19 -6.51 -0.05 -6.96
N LYS A 20 -6.57 -0.94 -7.97
CA LYS A 20 -7.59 -1.98 -8.02
C LYS A 20 -7.08 -3.23 -7.33
N ARG A 21 -7.85 -3.74 -6.36
CA ARG A 21 -7.52 -4.99 -5.68
C ARG A 21 -7.59 -6.17 -6.66
N GLU A 22 -6.51 -6.92 -6.77
CA GLU A 22 -6.47 -8.17 -7.53
C GLU A 22 -7.24 -9.29 -6.82
N ASN A 23 -7.28 -9.26 -5.49
CA ASN A 23 -7.89 -10.29 -4.65
C ASN A 23 -9.21 -9.80 -3.98
N PRO A 24 -10.20 -10.68 -3.76
CA PRO A 24 -11.43 -10.34 -3.06
C PRO A 24 -11.22 -9.73 -1.66
N PRO A 25 -12.12 -8.86 -1.19
CA PRO A 25 -13.20 -8.24 -1.94
C PRO A 25 -12.65 -7.30 -3.02
N PHE A 26 -13.23 -7.33 -4.22
CA PHE A 26 -12.78 -6.46 -5.31
C PHE A 26 -13.22 -5.01 -5.07
N GLY A 27 -12.42 -4.06 -5.56
CA GLY A 27 -12.72 -2.63 -5.43
C GLY A 27 -11.47 -1.78 -5.51
N TRP A 28 -11.67 -0.48 -5.29
CA TRP A 28 -10.59 0.49 -5.15
C TRP A 28 -10.07 0.49 -3.71
N ALA A 29 -8.76 0.59 -3.56
CA ALA A 29 -8.09 0.67 -2.26
C ALA A 29 -6.95 1.70 -2.30
N ILE A 30 -6.53 2.12 -1.12
CA ILE A 30 -5.26 2.84 -0.95
C ILE A 30 -4.14 1.82 -1.24
N PRO A 31 -3.09 2.21 -1.99
CA PRO A 31 -1.95 1.32 -2.22
C PRO A 31 -1.22 1.05 -0.91
N GLY A 32 -0.82 -0.19 -0.70
CA GLY A 32 -0.32 -0.66 0.57
C GLY A 32 -0.14 -2.17 0.61
N GLY A 33 0.60 -2.63 1.60
CA GLY A 33 0.95 -4.03 1.72
C GLY A 33 1.47 -4.39 3.10
N PHE A 34 2.10 -5.56 3.17
CA PHE A 34 2.61 -6.12 4.43
C PHE A 34 4.01 -5.57 4.72
N VAL A 35 4.28 -5.35 6.00
CA VAL A 35 5.66 -5.10 6.46
C VAL A 35 6.35 -6.43 6.66
N ASP A 36 7.48 -6.63 5.98
CA ASP A 36 8.26 -7.85 6.11
C ASP A 36 9.06 -7.86 7.42
N GLU A 37 9.49 -9.05 7.86
CA GLU A 37 10.35 -9.17 9.04
C GLU A 37 11.66 -8.40 8.82
N CYS A 38 12.08 -7.66 9.85
CA CYS A 38 13.27 -6.79 9.82
C CYS A 38 13.19 -5.60 8.85
N GLU A 39 12.01 -5.29 8.30
CA GLU A 39 11.76 -4.08 7.49
C GLU A 39 11.20 -2.94 8.37
N THR A 40 11.60 -1.69 8.10
CA THR A 40 10.96 -0.53 8.71
C THR A 40 9.64 -0.21 8.00
N VAL A 41 8.71 0.49 8.66
CA VAL A 41 7.45 0.89 8.01
C VAL A 41 7.73 1.83 6.82
N GLU A 42 8.76 2.67 6.93
CA GLU A 42 9.22 3.59 5.90
C GLU A 42 9.83 2.87 4.69
N ASP A 43 10.55 1.77 4.90
CA ASP A 43 11.09 0.97 3.79
C ASP A 43 9.98 0.18 3.10
N ALA A 44 9.08 -0.42 3.89
CA ALA A 44 7.91 -1.14 3.39
C ALA A 44 7.04 -0.24 2.51
N VAL A 45 6.68 0.97 2.96
CA VAL A 45 5.86 1.88 2.16
C VAL A 45 6.55 2.26 0.84
N ARG A 46 7.87 2.44 0.84
CA ARG A 46 8.63 2.78 -0.38
C ARG A 46 8.71 1.61 -1.36
N ARG A 47 8.80 0.38 -0.86
CA ARG A 47 8.80 -0.84 -1.67
C ARG A 47 7.43 -1.06 -2.31
N GLU A 48 6.37 -1.08 -1.50
CA GLU A 48 4.99 -1.29 -1.96
C GLU A 48 4.58 -0.25 -3.03
N MET A 49 4.93 1.03 -2.86
CA MET A 49 4.61 2.06 -3.87
C MET A 49 5.37 1.88 -5.20
N LYS A 50 6.45 1.11 -5.24
CA LYS A 50 7.13 0.76 -6.50
C LYS A 50 6.55 -0.48 -7.17
N GLU A 51 5.87 -1.33 -6.40
CA GLU A 51 5.30 -2.59 -6.86
C GLU A 51 3.87 -2.40 -7.37
N GLU A 52 3.06 -1.57 -6.70
CA GLU A 52 1.63 -1.45 -6.95
C GLU A 52 1.20 -0.25 -7.81
N THR A 53 2.07 0.76 -8.02
CA THR A 53 1.73 2.02 -8.74
C THR A 53 2.72 2.35 -9.83
#